data_AF-A0A7W0XH82-F1
#
_entry.id   AF-A0A7W0XH82-F1
#
_cell.length_a   1.000
_cell.length_b   1.000
_cell.length_c   1.000
_cell.angle_alpha   90.00
_cell.angle_beta   90.00
_cell.angle_gamma   90.00
#
_symmetry.space_group_name_H-M   'P 1'
#
loop_
_entity.id
_entity.type
_entity.pdbx_description
1 polymer ?
#
loop_
_entity_poly.entity_id
_entity_poly.type
_entity_poly.pdbx_seq_one_letter_code
_entity_poly.pdbx_strand_id
1 'polypeptide(L)' 'MEESVIEKLRGLPVEKQQQVLEFVENLTAPVAPNKDDRSIWEVIREITADVPDEEWAKLPTDGAEQHDHYLYGSPKK' A
#
# COMPACT_ATOMS: atom_id res chain seq x y z
N MET A 1 -30.73 -7.39 -8.80
CA MET A 1 -29.31 -7.42 -8.42
C MET A 1 -29.15 -7.84 -6.97
N GLU A 2 -29.80 -7.14 -6.03
CA GLU A 2 -29.78 -7.46 -4.58
C GLU A 2 -30.22 -8.89 -4.26
N GLU A 3 -31.30 -9.37 -4.86
CA GLU A 3 -31.80 -10.73 -4.65
C GLU A 3 -30.77 -11.81 -5.01
N SER A 4 -29.99 -11.60 -6.08
CA SER A 4 -28.93 -12.54 -6.49
C SER A 4 -27.74 -12.54 -5.52
N VAL A 5 -27.44 -11.39 -4.90
CA VAL A 5 -26.40 -11.28 -3.87
C VAL A 5 -26.82 -12.06 -2.62
N ILE A 6 -28.07 -11.90 -2.17
CA ILE A 6 -28.61 -12.60 -1.00
C ILE A 6 -28.67 -14.10 -1.22
N GLU A 7 -29.10 -14.54 -2.41
CA GLU A 7 -29.17 -15.96 -2.76
C GLU A 7 -27.78 -16.62 -2.74
N LYS A 8 -26.77 -15.98 -3.34
CA LYS A 8 -25.38 -16.45 -3.29
C LYS A 8 -24.82 -16.46 -1.87
N LEU A 9 -25.15 -15.48 -1.04
CA LEU A 9 -24.70 -15.43 0.36
C LEU A 9 -25.20 -16.61 1.18
N ARG A 10 -26.48 -16.98 1.01
CA ARG A 10 -27.06 -18.14 1.70
C ARG A 10 -26.44 -19.46 1.28
N GLY A 11 -25.94 -19.56 0.05
CA GLY A 11 -25.25 -20.75 -0.47
C GLY A 11 -23.83 -20.94 0.06
N LEU A 12 -23.26 -19.96 0.78
CA LEU A 12 -21.91 -20.04 1.31
C LEU A 12 -21.86 -20.77 2.67
N PRO A 13 -20.74 -21.47 2.98
CA PRO A 13 -20.44 -21.91 4.35
C PRO A 13 -20.43 -20.73 5.34
N VAL A 14 -20.74 -21.01 6.61
CA VAL A 14 -20.85 -19.98 7.66
C VAL A 14 -19.55 -19.17 7.80
N GLU A 15 -18.39 -19.80 7.65
CA GLU A 15 -17.08 -19.15 7.72
C GLU A 15 -16.91 -18.11 6.61
N LYS A 16 -17.50 -18.38 5.44
CA LYS A 16 -17.47 -17.47 4.29
C LYS A 16 -18.53 -16.37 4.40
N GLN A 17 -19.69 -16.68 5.00
CA GLN A 17 -20.68 -15.64 5.34
C GLN A 17 -20.08 -14.62 6.32
N GLN A 18 -19.31 -15.08 7.30
CA GLN A 18 -18.61 -14.21 8.25
C GLN A 18 -17.59 -13.30 7.56
N GLN A 19 -16.82 -13.81 6.60
CA GLN A 19 -15.87 -13.01 5.80
C GLN A 19 -16.57 -11.91 5.00
N VAL A 20 -17.75 -12.21 4.44
CA VAL A 20 -18.52 -11.20 3.71
C VAL A 20 -19.10 -10.15 4.65
N LEU A 21 -19.58 -10.57 5.82
CA LEU A 21 -20.07 -9.62 6.84
C LEU A 21 -18.96 -8.64 7.24
N GLU A 22 -17.78 -9.15 7.58
CA GLU A 22 -16.61 -8.32 7.92
C GLU A 22 -16.22 -7.38 6.77
N PHE A 23 -16.27 -7.85 5.53
CA PHE A 23 -16.00 -7.01 4.36
C PHE A 23 -17.02 -5.87 4.21
N VAL A 24 -18.32 -6.14 4.38
CA VAL A 24 -19.38 -5.12 4.30
C VAL A 24 -19.28 -4.13 5.46
N GLU A 25 -18.96 -4.61 6.67
CA GLU A 25 -18.66 -3.76 7.82
C GLU A 25 -17.48 -2.84 7.53
N ASN A 26 -16.41 -3.35 6.89
CA ASN A 26 -15.27 -2.53 6.48
C ASN A 26 -15.61 -1.50 5.38
N LEU A 27 -16.52 -1.83 4.46
CA LEU A 27 -17.00 -0.88 3.44
C LEU A 27 -17.87 0.25 4.02
N THR A 28 -18.59 -0.05 5.11
CA THR A 28 -19.52 0.88 5.75
C THR A 28 -18.94 1.57 6.98
N ALA A 29 -17.79 1.09 7.46
CA ALA A 29 -17.04 1.72 8.52
C ALA A 29 -16.74 3.18 8.13
N PRO A 30 -17.05 4.16 9.00
CA PRO A 30 -16.66 5.53 8.75
C PRO A 30 -15.13 5.54 8.66
N VAL A 31 -14.62 5.87 7.47
CA VAL A 31 -13.21 6.25 7.32
C VAL A 31 -13.09 7.51 8.14
N ALA A 32 -12.68 7.39 9.40
CA ALA A 32 -12.26 8.56 10.15
C ALA A 32 -11.22 9.24 9.27
N PRO A 33 -11.39 10.51 8.89
CA PRO A 33 -10.37 11.20 8.12
C PRO A 33 -9.09 11.04 8.93
N ASN A 34 -8.14 10.29 8.40
CA ASN A 34 -6.79 10.36 8.93
C ASN A 34 -6.44 11.83 8.83
N LYS A 35 -5.82 12.41 9.88
CA LYS A 35 -5.46 13.84 9.88
C LYS A 35 -4.57 14.23 8.69
N ASP A 36 -4.08 13.23 7.96
CA ASP A 36 -3.36 13.36 6.71
C ASP A 36 -4.08 12.56 5.62
N ASP A 37 -4.94 13.24 4.85
CA ASP A 37 -5.65 12.68 3.68
C ASP A 37 -4.74 12.57 2.43
N ARG A 38 -3.46 12.96 2.55
CA ARG A 38 -2.50 12.87 1.45
C ARG A 38 -2.19 11.40 1.15
N SER A 39 -2.16 11.09 -0.14
CA SER A 39 -1.59 9.84 -0.64
C SER A 39 -0.11 9.75 -0.30
N ILE A 40 0.42 8.52 -0.20
CA ILE A 40 1.86 8.27 -0.02
C ILE A 40 2.69 9.02 -1.07
N TRP A 41 2.18 9.15 -2.30
CA TRP A 41 2.86 9.86 -3.38
C TRP A 41 2.95 11.37 -3.17
N GLU A 42 1.93 11.99 -2.58
CA GLU A 42 1.96 13.42 -2.23
C GLU A 42 2.97 13.68 -1.12
N VAL A 43 3.01 12.80 -0.11
CA VAL A 43 3.99 12.88 0.99
C VAL A 43 5.41 12.73 0.45
N ILE A 44 5.67 11.73 -0.41
CA ILE A 44 6.99 11.55 -1.04
C ILE A 44 7.38 12.78 -1.84
N ARG A 45 6.48 13.30 -2.69
CA ARG A 45 6.76 14.47 -3.54
C ARG A 45 7.13 15.70 -2.72
N GLU A 46 6.45 15.92 -1.59
CA GLU A 46 6.74 17.03 -0.68
C GLU A 46 8.12 16.88 -0.02
N ILE A 47 8.43 15.71 0.52
CA ILE A 47 9.74 15.44 1.16
C ILE A 47 10.88 15.64 0.16
N THR A 48 10.66 15.26 -1.10
CA THR A 48 11.71 15.29 -2.12
C THR A 48 11.78 16.59 -2.92
N ALA A 49 10.89 17.57 -2.65
CA ALA A 49 10.74 18.76 -3.47
C ALA A 49 12.03 19.60 -3.58
N ASP A 50 12.84 19.60 -2.52
CA ASP A 50 14.06 20.41 -2.41
C ASP A 50 15.35 19.60 -2.64
N VAL A 51 15.24 18.34 -3.09
CA VAL A 51 16.41 17.48 -3.34
C VAL A 51 16.99 17.79 -4.74
N PRO A 52 18.25 18.26 -4.85
CA PRO A 52 18.88 18.56 -6.13
C PRO A 52 19.09 17.32 -7.02
N ASP A 53 19.09 17.52 -8.34
CA ASP A 53 19.33 16.46 -9.34
C ASP A 53 20.67 15.74 -9.13
N GLU A 54 21.70 16.43 -8.61
CA GLU A 54 23.00 15.81 -8.34
C GLU A 54 22.93 14.78 -7.20
N GLU A 55 22.02 14.95 -6.23
CA GLU A 55 21.82 13.97 -5.16
C GLU A 55 21.09 12.72 -5.67
N TRP A 56 20.11 12.92 -6.57
CA TRP A 56 19.46 11.81 -7.27
C TRP A 56 20.43 10.99 -8.10
N ALA A 57 21.40 11.65 -8.75
CA ALA A 57 22.42 10.99 -9.55
C ALA A 57 23.39 10.12 -8.72
N LYS A 58 23.48 10.34 -7.39
CA LYS A 58 24.30 9.50 -6.49
C LYS A 58 23.58 8.22 -6.07
N LEU A 59 22.27 8.14 -6.27
CA LEU A 59 21.51 6.99 -5.83
C LEU A 59 21.82 5.75 -6.68
N PRO A 60 21.80 4.55 -6.05
CA PRO A 60 21.84 3.29 -6.77
C PRO A 60 20.72 3.15 -7.81
N THR A 61 21.08 2.79 -9.05
CA THR A 61 20.08 2.53 -10.11
C THR A 61 19.26 1.27 -9.88
N ASP A 62 19.76 0.37 -9.03
CA ASP A 62 19.10 -0.89 -8.62
C ASP A 62 18.21 -0.70 -7.38
N GLY A 63 17.87 0.54 -7.01
CA GLY A 63 17.04 0.80 -5.83
C GLY A 63 17.69 0.35 -4.53
N ALA A 64 19.02 0.29 -4.51
CA ALA A 64 19.84 -0.17 -3.39
C ALA A 64 19.71 -1.67 -3.07
N GLU A 65 19.22 -2.51 -4.00
CA GLU A 65 19.11 -3.97 -3.79
C GLU A 65 20.40 -4.61 -3.24
N GLN A 66 21.56 -4.12 -3.68
CA GLN A 66 22.89 -4.59 -3.29
C GLN A 66 23.40 -3.91 -2.01
N HIS A 67 22.68 -4.07 -0.88
CA HIS A 67 23.00 -3.38 0.38
C HIS A 67 24.47 -3.56 0.82
N ASP A 68 25.03 -4.78 0.73
CA ASP A 68 26.41 -5.08 1.14
C ASP A 68 27.45 -4.27 0.35
N HIS A 69 27.14 -3.97 -0.91
CA HIS A 69 27.98 -3.17 -1.79
C HIS A 69 27.95 -1.70 -1.36
N TYR A 70 26.75 -1.14 -1.13
CA TYR A 70 26.60 0.28 -0.81
C TYR A 70 26.99 0.63 0.63
N LEU A 71 26.84 -0.30 1.57
CA LEU A 71 27.19 -0.07 2.98
C LEU A 71 28.64 -0.44 3.31
N TYR A 72 29.19 -1.48 2.68
CA TYR A 72 30.49 -2.05 3.06
C TYR A 72 31.50 -2.15 1.91
N GLY A 73 31.13 -1.76 0.68
CA GLY A 73 32.02 -1.85 -0.47
C GLY A 73 32.24 -3.27 -0.99
N SER A 74 31.39 -4.22 -0.62
CA SER A 74 31.46 -5.61 -1.13
C SER A 74 31.24 -5.63 -2.66
N PRO A 75 31.77 -6.64 -3.39
CA PRO A 75 31.44 -6.81 -4.81
C PRO A 75 29.92 -6.94 -5.03
N LYS A 76 29.41 -6.40 -6.15
CA LYS A 76 28.01 -6.64 -6.56
C LYS A 76 27.80 -8.12 -6.85
N LYS A 77 26.67 -8.67 -6.40
CA LYS A 77 26.23 -10.04 -6.70
C LYS A 77 25.62 -10.12 -8.09
#